data_AF-A0A8H5WEV2-F1
#
_entry.id   AF-A0A8H5WEV2-F1
#
_cell.length_a   1.000
_cell.length_b   1.000
_cell.length_c   1.000
_cell.angle_alpha   90.00
_cell.angle_beta   90.00
_cell.angle_gamma   90.00
#
_symmetry.space_group_name_H-M   'P 1'
#
loop_
_entity.id
_entity.type
_entity.pdbx_description
1 polymer ?
#
loop_
_entity_poly.entity_id
_entity_poly.type
_entity_poly.pdbx_seq_one_letter_code
_entity_poly.pdbx_strand_id
1 'polypeptide(L)'
;MFSLIAARSRQFTSYLMFTEDYVQRTLYISSRGLSRAGLVVLAFSLLNVVFSLYGTLLWALDSPGYIFRASNATVSDYQSQRNSDPPYILQMSLDRGQLPATTKKLPQIIGAELFNPGLNYTLTGKVSNSHGLPTTTAPTREDGVGARIWLDDEGFSVSPDTNSMIPYTDNLNTTLFNTCVRFTQGLAVWNCTFNNAAAVTLIEKQQTGLPEVHWTDSTDKVLDSRYIRPNRMDNIWVSVGVGGGSALMNQVFTVTKKKKRHTFSQLTLKVTMVTSPGVLFAKDEVTDIVQRTWSSNETEQRDPLVGRIIQGIMSAQDQNASYEFGFNAPDNDNKTALQSQWGYLTAETDCAGSPPASGVPGFFGQVDTAAVMITRGLGATRSNISAVSLDNDVLDWLRENAETIESLLVARAYSSSIDPTLVQISVEKLMVAMSRLQLALSCLALFLALVGWLGLMTLADSHWASTLFANLIHATSEPSKVNPGYITRSPNLSLVPAGKKRMLAVDGRVVTVADPAPVPMQPMRSPEHYPGEIKGHTYTGAYPMAYQEPNAGRQALLYGYDQGFSNER
;
A
#
# COMPACT_ATOMS: atom_id res chain seq x y z
N MET A 1 -42.44 -13.91 -21.99
CA MET A 1 -43.15 -12.64 -22.31
C MET A 1 -43.71 -12.62 -23.75
N PHE A 2 -42.88 -12.71 -24.80
CA PHE A 2 -43.36 -12.68 -26.20
C PHE A 2 -44.36 -13.78 -26.53
N SER A 3 -44.18 -14.99 -26.00
CA SER A 3 -45.15 -16.08 -26.08
C SER A 3 -46.54 -15.71 -25.55
N LEU A 4 -46.56 -14.93 -24.47
CA LEU A 4 -47.79 -14.49 -23.82
C LEU A 4 -48.45 -13.35 -24.62
N ILE A 5 -47.66 -12.43 -25.17
CA ILE A 5 -48.14 -11.37 -26.08
C ILE A 5 -48.74 -11.99 -27.36
N ALA A 6 -48.10 -13.01 -27.93
CA ALA A 6 -48.59 -13.74 -29.10
C ALA A 6 -49.91 -14.49 -28.79
N ALA A 7 -49.99 -15.14 -27.62
CA ALA A 7 -51.21 -15.81 -27.17
C ALA A 7 -52.38 -14.82 -26.97
N ARG A 8 -52.14 -13.71 -26.27
CA ARG A 8 -53.18 -12.70 -25.98
C ARG A 8 -53.65 -11.97 -27.24
N SER A 9 -52.79 -11.84 -28.25
CA SER A 9 -53.12 -11.27 -29.57
C SER A 9 -53.70 -12.27 -30.56
N ARG A 10 -53.97 -13.52 -30.13
CA ARG A 10 -54.48 -14.64 -30.96
C ARG A 10 -53.61 -14.94 -32.18
N GLN A 11 -52.30 -14.71 -32.09
CA GLN A 11 -51.34 -14.94 -33.17
C GLN A 11 -50.56 -16.25 -32.94
N PHE A 12 -51.26 -17.39 -33.07
CA PHE A 12 -50.67 -18.71 -32.84
C PHE A 12 -49.50 -19.02 -33.78
N THR A 13 -49.59 -18.61 -35.04
CA THR A 13 -48.50 -18.80 -36.01
C THR A 13 -47.24 -18.01 -35.63
N SER A 14 -47.38 -16.82 -35.03
CA SER A 14 -46.22 -16.04 -34.56
C SER A 14 -45.52 -16.70 -33.37
N TYR A 15 -46.27 -17.41 -32.52
CA TYR A 15 -45.70 -18.19 -31.44
C TYR A 15 -44.82 -19.34 -31.94
N LEU A 16 -45.26 -20.07 -32.97
CA LEU A 16 -44.46 -21.12 -33.61
C LEU A 16 -43.17 -20.56 -34.23
N MET A 17 -43.23 -19.35 -34.80
CA MET A 17 -42.06 -18.71 -35.40
C MET A 17 -40.97 -18.31 -34.38
N PHE A 18 -41.25 -18.34 -33.08
CA PHE A 18 -40.23 -18.09 -32.06
C PHE A 18 -39.24 -19.24 -31.88
N THR A 19 -39.59 -20.47 -32.31
CA THR A 19 -38.69 -21.63 -32.23
C THR A 19 -37.87 -21.84 -33.51
N GLU A 20 -38.28 -21.22 -34.62
CA GLU A 20 -37.62 -21.35 -35.92
C GLU A 20 -36.32 -20.55 -36.02
N ASP A 21 -35.51 -20.82 -37.03
CA ASP A 21 -34.26 -20.12 -37.29
C ASP A 21 -34.46 -18.67 -37.81
N TYR A 22 -33.39 -17.87 -37.80
CA TYR A 22 -33.44 -16.46 -38.22
C TYR A 22 -33.84 -16.25 -39.68
N VAL A 23 -33.51 -17.20 -40.58
CA VAL A 23 -33.87 -17.12 -42.00
C VAL A 23 -35.37 -17.30 -42.15
N GLN A 24 -35.94 -18.32 -41.50
CA GLN A 24 -37.39 -18.55 -41.49
C GLN A 24 -38.17 -17.41 -40.84
N ARG A 25 -37.69 -16.84 -39.72
CA ARG A 25 -38.30 -15.66 -39.10
C ARG A 25 -38.30 -14.46 -40.05
N THR A 26 -37.20 -14.23 -40.77
CA THR A 26 -37.06 -13.11 -41.72
C THR A 26 -37.99 -13.27 -42.92
N LEU A 27 -38.10 -14.49 -43.46
CA LEU A 27 -39.05 -14.82 -44.52
C LEU A 27 -40.50 -14.65 -44.05
N TYR A 28 -40.82 -15.07 -42.82
CA TYR A 28 -42.14 -14.87 -42.22
C TYR A 28 -42.49 -13.39 -42.07
N ILE A 29 -41.57 -12.57 -41.56
CA ILE A 29 -41.74 -11.11 -41.43
C ILE A 29 -41.93 -10.46 -42.81
N SER A 30 -41.11 -10.83 -43.79
CA SER A 30 -41.21 -10.33 -45.17
C SER A 30 -42.56 -10.67 -45.81
N SER A 31 -43.05 -11.92 -45.62
CA SER A 31 -44.33 -12.37 -46.18
C SER A 31 -45.56 -11.73 -45.52
N ARG A 32 -45.47 -11.35 -44.25
CA ARG A 32 -46.58 -10.81 -43.45
C ARG A 32 -46.53 -9.28 -43.26
N GLY A 33 -45.44 -8.63 -43.67
CA GLY A 33 -45.23 -7.18 -43.54
C GLY A 33 -45.36 -6.63 -42.12
N LEU A 34 -45.75 -5.36 -41.99
CA LEU A 34 -46.02 -4.66 -40.72
C LEU A 34 -47.34 -5.09 -40.04
N SER A 35 -47.82 -6.31 -40.31
CA SER A 35 -48.95 -6.87 -39.57
C SER A 35 -48.59 -7.09 -38.10
N ARG A 36 -49.60 -7.16 -37.22
CA ARG A 36 -49.38 -7.43 -35.78
C ARG A 36 -48.57 -8.72 -35.55
N ALA A 37 -48.80 -9.74 -36.37
CA ALA A 37 -48.05 -11.00 -36.36
C ALA A 37 -46.57 -10.81 -36.73
N GLY A 38 -46.29 -10.04 -37.80
CA GLY A 38 -44.94 -9.72 -38.23
C GLY A 38 -44.18 -8.86 -37.23
N LEU A 39 -44.83 -7.86 -36.63
CA LEU A 39 -44.25 -6.98 -35.61
C LEU A 39 -43.83 -7.73 -34.35
N VAL A 40 -44.63 -8.70 -33.90
CA VAL A 40 -44.32 -9.53 -32.72
C VAL A 40 -43.09 -10.41 -32.98
N VAL A 41 -42.97 -11.02 -34.17
CA VAL A 41 -41.81 -11.84 -34.55
C VAL A 41 -40.57 -10.98 -34.81
N LEU A 42 -40.72 -9.79 -35.39
CA LEU A 42 -39.64 -8.83 -35.58
C LEU A 42 -39.06 -8.34 -34.25
N ALA A 43 -39.93 -7.91 -33.33
CA ALA A 43 -39.52 -7.44 -32.00
C ALA A 43 -38.82 -8.55 -31.20
N PHE A 44 -39.34 -9.79 -31.26
CA PHE A 44 -38.67 -10.94 -30.65
C PHE A 44 -37.29 -11.20 -31.27
N SER A 45 -37.18 -11.16 -32.59
CA SER A 45 -35.93 -11.46 -33.31
C SER A 45 -34.84 -10.43 -33.01
N LEU A 46 -35.18 -9.13 -33.03
CA LEU A 46 -34.25 -8.05 -32.68
C LEU A 46 -33.78 -8.17 -31.23
N LEU A 47 -34.70 -8.44 -30.31
CA LEU A 47 -34.36 -8.57 -28.90
C LEU A 47 -33.51 -9.82 -28.64
N ASN A 48 -33.75 -10.93 -29.35
CA ASN A 48 -32.95 -12.14 -29.25
C ASN A 48 -31.49 -11.92 -29.69
N VAL A 49 -31.28 -11.14 -30.75
CA VAL A 49 -29.93 -10.75 -31.20
C VAL A 49 -29.24 -9.87 -30.15
N VAL A 50 -29.95 -8.88 -29.60
CA VAL A 50 -29.41 -8.00 -28.55
C VAL A 50 -29.06 -8.80 -27.29
N PHE A 51 -29.89 -9.75 -26.87
CA PHE A 51 -29.61 -10.61 -25.72
C PHE A 51 -28.45 -11.58 -25.96
N SER A 52 -28.32 -12.11 -27.18
CA SER A 52 -27.19 -12.95 -27.54
C SER A 52 -25.88 -12.15 -27.51
N LEU A 53 -25.88 -10.92 -28.04
CA LEU A 53 -24.72 -10.02 -27.98
C LEU A 53 -24.39 -9.65 -26.53
N TYR A 54 -25.40 -9.34 -25.72
CA TYR A 54 -25.26 -9.09 -24.29
C TYR A 54 -24.59 -10.27 -23.59
N GLY A 55 -25.05 -11.50 -23.84
CA GLY A 55 -24.45 -12.71 -23.27
C GLY A 55 -22.99 -12.85 -23.68
N THR A 56 -22.68 -12.73 -24.98
CA THR A 56 -21.30 -12.81 -25.47
C THR A 56 -20.39 -11.73 -24.87
N LEU A 57 -20.88 -10.49 -24.73
CA LEU A 57 -20.12 -9.41 -24.09
C LEU A 57 -19.87 -9.69 -22.60
N LEU A 58 -20.85 -10.27 -21.90
CA LEU A 58 -20.71 -10.63 -20.50
C LEU A 58 -19.66 -11.73 -20.31
N TRP A 59 -19.69 -12.78 -21.15
CA TRP A 59 -18.68 -13.85 -21.16
C TRP A 59 -17.29 -13.36 -21.58
N ALA A 60 -17.19 -12.51 -22.61
CA ALA A 60 -15.92 -11.95 -23.06
C ALA A 60 -15.27 -11.05 -21.99
N LEU A 61 -16.07 -10.54 -21.07
CA LEU A 61 -15.63 -9.71 -19.95
C LEU A 61 -15.57 -10.48 -18.63
N ASP A 62 -15.83 -11.80 -18.58
CA ASP A 62 -15.92 -12.57 -17.32
C ASP A 62 -14.55 -12.92 -16.70
N SER A 63 -13.44 -12.41 -17.25
CA SER A 63 -12.11 -12.49 -16.65
C SER A 63 -11.70 -11.13 -16.06
N PRO A 64 -12.23 -10.71 -14.90
CA PRO A 64 -11.69 -9.56 -14.22
C PRO A 64 -10.25 -9.89 -13.82
N GLY A 65 -9.29 -9.28 -14.51
CA GLY A 65 -7.89 -9.31 -14.09
C GLY A 65 -7.76 -8.70 -12.69
N TYR A 66 -6.67 -9.01 -12.01
CA TYR A 66 -6.31 -8.29 -10.80
C TYR A 66 -5.29 -7.23 -11.15
N ILE A 67 -5.48 -6.02 -10.62
CA ILE A 67 -4.48 -4.95 -10.73
C ILE A 67 -4.01 -4.56 -9.34
N PHE A 68 -2.70 -4.31 -9.22
CA PHE A 68 -2.16 -3.66 -8.06
C PHE A 68 -2.47 -2.17 -8.15
N ARG A 69 -3.11 -1.63 -7.12
CA ARG A 69 -3.36 -0.20 -6.99
C ARG A 69 -2.69 0.29 -5.72
N ALA A 70 -1.80 1.26 -5.87
CA ALA A 70 -1.22 1.98 -4.76
C ALA A 70 -2.30 2.76 -4.00
N SER A 71 -2.31 2.61 -2.68
CA SER A 71 -3.18 3.33 -1.76
C SER A 71 -2.37 3.85 -0.59
N ASN A 72 -2.64 5.09 -0.16
CA ASN A 72 -2.00 5.65 1.01
C ASN A 72 -2.61 5.04 2.27
N ALA A 73 -1.75 4.65 3.20
CA ALA A 73 -2.12 4.15 4.51
C ALA A 73 -1.11 4.65 5.55
N THR A 74 -1.45 4.52 6.82
CA THR A 74 -0.50 4.75 7.91
C THR A 74 0.24 3.46 8.25
N VAL A 75 1.44 3.55 8.84
CA VAL A 75 2.14 2.35 9.33
C VAL A 75 1.30 1.63 10.38
N SER A 76 0.57 2.36 11.24
CA SER A 76 -0.31 1.78 12.25
C SER A 76 -1.45 0.93 11.69
N ASP A 77 -1.92 1.20 10.46
CA ASP A 77 -2.96 0.38 9.81
C ASP A 77 -2.47 -1.07 9.54
N TYR A 78 -1.15 -1.28 9.52
CA TYR A 78 -0.49 -2.55 9.24
C TYR A 78 0.32 -3.08 10.44
N GLN A 79 -0.04 -2.69 11.67
CA GLN A 79 0.68 -3.04 12.90
C GLN A 79 0.92 -4.55 13.06
N SER A 80 -0.03 -5.40 12.67
CA SER A 80 0.09 -6.86 12.77
C SER A 80 1.11 -7.47 11.79
N GLN A 81 1.48 -6.73 10.74
CA GLN A 81 2.46 -7.15 9.74
C GLN A 81 3.81 -6.46 9.95
N ARG A 82 3.94 -5.61 10.97
CA ARG A 82 5.19 -4.93 11.28
C ARG A 82 6.21 -5.95 11.79
N ASN A 83 7.47 -5.74 11.42
CA ASN A 83 8.56 -6.46 12.04
C ASN A 83 8.67 -6.03 13.52
N SER A 84 8.87 -6.99 14.44
CA SER A 84 9.04 -6.68 15.86
C SER A 84 10.34 -5.94 16.14
N ASP A 85 11.40 -6.32 15.41
CA ASP A 85 12.76 -5.87 15.65
C ASP A 85 13.43 -5.46 14.32
N PRO A 86 12.93 -4.40 13.65
CA PRO A 86 13.55 -3.91 12.42
C PRO A 86 14.98 -3.42 12.70
N PRO A 87 15.95 -3.67 11.81
CA PRO A 87 17.30 -3.17 12.01
C PRO A 87 17.28 -1.64 12.00
N TYR A 88 17.85 -1.04 13.04
CA TYR A 88 17.98 0.42 13.12
C TYR A 88 19.18 0.93 12.31
N ILE A 89 20.13 0.06 11.94
CA ILE A 89 21.31 0.39 11.13
C ILE A 89 21.09 -0.06 9.69
N LEU A 90 21.27 0.86 8.76
CA LEU A 90 21.24 0.64 7.32
C LEU A 90 22.61 0.94 6.71
N GLN A 91 23.06 0.08 5.79
CA GLN A 91 24.25 0.33 4.99
C GLN A 91 23.86 0.45 3.53
N MET A 92 24.31 1.54 2.90
CA MET A 92 24.18 1.79 1.48
C MET A 92 25.58 1.92 0.88
N SER A 93 25.86 1.14 -0.16
CA SER A 93 27.06 1.32 -0.96
C SER A 93 26.65 2.00 -2.25
N LEU A 94 27.26 3.14 -2.54
CA LEU A 94 27.09 3.82 -3.82
C LEU A 94 28.08 3.27 -4.83
N ASP A 95 27.60 3.19 -6.06
CA ASP A 95 28.36 2.87 -7.26
C ASP A 95 27.97 3.91 -8.30
N ARG A 96 28.98 4.61 -8.85
CA ARG A 96 28.82 5.64 -9.87
C ARG A 96 27.97 5.15 -11.05
N GLY A 97 28.14 3.90 -11.46
CA GLY A 97 27.38 3.32 -12.58
C GLY A 97 25.90 3.05 -12.28
N GLN A 98 25.49 3.09 -11.00
CA GLN A 98 24.16 2.67 -10.55
C GLN A 98 23.35 3.79 -9.88
N LEU A 99 23.88 5.01 -9.77
CA LEU A 99 23.20 6.13 -9.09
C LEU A 99 21.73 6.33 -9.52
N PRO A 100 21.36 6.30 -10.82
CA PRO A 100 19.96 6.44 -11.23
C PRO A 100 19.06 5.29 -10.77
N ALA A 101 19.61 4.07 -10.69
CA ALA A 101 18.89 2.91 -10.18
C ALA A 101 18.75 2.98 -8.66
N THR A 102 19.77 3.46 -7.96
CA THR A 102 19.76 3.69 -6.51
C THR A 102 18.71 4.72 -6.12
N THR A 103 18.60 5.86 -6.82
CA THR A 103 17.56 6.88 -6.57
C THR A 103 16.16 6.27 -6.59
N LYS A 104 15.85 5.45 -7.60
CA LYS A 104 14.53 4.80 -7.71
C LYS A 104 14.25 3.79 -6.60
N LYS A 105 15.31 3.22 -6.02
CA LYS A 105 15.26 2.21 -4.97
C LYS A 105 15.38 2.78 -3.55
N LEU A 106 15.65 4.07 -3.38
CA LEU A 106 15.85 4.71 -2.07
C LEU A 106 14.72 4.40 -1.07
N PRO A 107 13.42 4.55 -1.44
CA PRO A 107 12.32 4.20 -0.55
C PRO A 107 12.33 2.73 -0.10
N GLN A 108 12.74 1.81 -0.97
CA GLN A 108 12.81 0.38 -0.67
C GLN A 108 14.05 0.05 0.17
N ILE A 109 15.20 0.67 -0.11
CA ILE A 109 16.44 0.50 0.67
C ILE A 109 16.23 1.01 2.10
N ILE A 110 15.73 2.23 2.26
CA ILE A 110 15.50 2.84 3.57
C ILE A 110 14.27 2.25 4.26
N GLY A 111 13.29 1.77 3.49
CA GLY A 111 12.14 1.05 4.02
C GLY A 111 12.42 -0.38 4.45
N ALA A 112 13.51 -1.00 3.99
CA ALA A 112 13.74 -2.44 4.12
C ALA A 112 13.51 -2.98 5.55
N GLU A 113 12.87 -4.15 5.63
CA GLU A 113 12.63 -4.89 6.87
C GLU A 113 11.76 -4.18 7.94
N LEU A 114 11.06 -3.09 7.60
CA LEU A 114 10.05 -2.50 8.51
C LEU A 114 8.82 -3.40 8.70
N PHE A 115 8.50 -4.23 7.70
CA PHE A 115 7.37 -5.15 7.71
C PHE A 115 7.82 -6.57 7.37
N ASN A 116 7.06 -7.54 7.87
CA ASN A 116 7.24 -8.96 7.55
C ASN A 116 7.04 -9.19 6.04
N PRO A 117 7.69 -10.22 5.46
CA PRO A 117 7.49 -10.57 4.06
C PRO A 117 6.00 -10.77 3.73
N GLY A 118 5.56 -10.25 2.58
CA GLY A 118 4.17 -10.38 2.10
C GLY A 118 3.41 -9.06 1.97
N LEU A 119 3.90 -7.97 2.58
CA LEU A 119 3.38 -6.62 2.34
C LEU A 119 4.20 -5.93 1.24
N ASN A 120 3.56 -5.60 0.12
CA ASN A 120 4.18 -4.77 -0.91
C ASN A 120 3.90 -3.29 -0.59
N TYR A 121 4.90 -2.60 -0.04
CA TYR A 121 4.80 -1.19 0.35
C TYR A 121 6.01 -0.40 -0.10
N THR A 122 5.82 0.91 -0.17
CA THR A 122 6.86 1.91 -0.40
C THR A 122 6.78 2.97 0.69
N LEU A 123 7.91 3.25 1.34
CA LEU A 123 8.01 4.31 2.34
C LEU A 123 7.91 5.67 1.65
N THR A 124 7.01 6.55 2.08
CA THR A 124 6.77 7.82 1.36
C THR A 124 7.66 8.98 1.83
N GLY A 125 8.33 8.83 2.99
CA GLY A 125 9.07 9.91 3.64
C GLY A 125 8.18 10.94 4.34
N LYS A 126 6.84 10.80 4.27
CA LYS A 126 5.90 11.75 4.88
C LYS A 126 5.61 11.37 6.32
N VAL A 127 5.96 12.28 7.23
CA VAL A 127 5.60 12.22 8.66
C VAL A 127 4.65 13.37 8.98
N SER A 128 3.54 13.06 9.64
CA SER A 128 2.53 14.02 10.07
C SER A 128 3.03 14.86 11.24
N ASN A 129 2.87 16.17 11.14
CA ASN A 129 3.13 17.13 12.23
C ASN A 129 1.89 17.37 13.09
N SER A 130 1.02 16.36 13.25
CA SER A 130 -0.23 16.48 14.02
C SER A 130 -0.01 16.79 15.51
N HIS A 131 1.19 16.55 16.04
CA HIS A 131 1.58 16.92 17.40
C HIS A 131 2.16 18.33 17.54
N GLY A 132 2.22 19.10 16.44
CA GLY A 132 2.74 20.47 16.42
C GLY A 132 4.00 20.61 15.58
N LEU A 133 4.33 21.87 15.25
CA LEU A 133 5.55 22.22 14.53
C LEU A 133 6.77 22.19 15.47
N PRO A 134 7.99 21.98 14.95
CA PRO A 134 9.22 22.13 15.72
C PRO A 134 9.27 23.51 16.37
N THR A 135 9.49 23.55 17.68
CA THR A 135 9.62 24.77 18.47
C THR A 135 11.02 24.84 19.06
N THR A 136 11.66 26.00 18.95
CA THR A 136 12.93 26.33 19.59
C THR A 136 12.69 27.40 20.65
N THR A 137 13.55 27.41 21.66
CA THR A 137 13.54 28.43 22.71
C THR A 137 14.67 29.43 22.44
N ALA A 138 14.57 30.64 23.00
CA ALA A 138 15.67 31.59 22.94
C ALA A 138 16.92 31.02 23.66
N PRO A 139 18.14 31.35 23.21
CA PRO A 139 19.36 30.96 23.90
C PRO A 139 19.36 31.40 25.36
N THR A 140 19.71 30.49 26.28
CA THR A 140 19.92 30.86 27.69
C THR A 140 21.33 31.41 27.93
N ARG A 141 22.27 31.10 27.01
CA ARG A 141 23.66 31.57 27.01
C ARG A 141 24.15 31.80 25.58
N GLU A 142 24.98 32.81 25.40
CA GLU A 142 25.62 33.11 24.09
C GLU A 142 27.15 33.06 24.16
N ASP A 143 27.73 33.24 25.35
CA ASP A 143 29.17 33.25 25.56
C ASP A 143 29.72 31.86 25.90
N GLY A 144 30.71 31.42 25.12
CA GLY A 144 31.49 30.20 25.37
C GLY A 144 30.76 28.88 25.11
N VAL A 145 29.64 28.88 24.37
CA VAL A 145 28.77 27.70 24.20
C VAL A 145 28.70 27.13 22.78
N GLY A 146 29.25 27.84 21.77
CA GLY A 146 29.13 27.45 20.36
C GLY A 146 27.68 27.40 19.88
N ALA A 147 27.43 26.86 18.68
CA ALA A 147 26.07 26.79 18.18
C ALA A 147 25.31 25.61 18.77
N ARG A 148 24.08 25.89 19.20
CA ARG A 148 23.19 24.94 19.85
C ARG A 148 21.74 25.14 19.41
N ILE A 149 20.98 24.06 19.40
CA ILE A 149 19.53 24.07 19.29
C ILE A 149 18.96 24.08 20.72
N TRP A 150 18.36 25.20 21.12
CA TRP A 150 17.83 25.40 22.48
C TRP A 150 16.39 24.90 22.61
N LEU A 151 16.14 24.10 23.66
CA LEU A 151 14.90 23.33 23.84
C LEU A 151 14.09 23.76 25.06
N ASP A 152 14.74 24.36 26.06
CA ASP A 152 14.08 24.98 27.21
C ASP A 152 14.85 26.19 27.76
N ASP A 153 14.28 26.81 28.78
CA ASP A 153 14.78 27.97 29.51
C ASP A 153 15.75 27.62 30.66
N GLU A 154 16.04 26.33 30.90
CA GLU A 154 16.99 25.83 31.91
C GLU A 154 18.38 25.52 31.30
N GLY A 155 18.53 25.71 29.98
CA GLY A 155 19.74 25.45 29.21
C GLY A 155 19.79 24.07 28.54
N PHE A 156 18.64 23.38 28.46
CA PHE A 156 18.54 22.14 27.70
C PHE A 156 18.75 22.42 26.22
N SER A 157 19.79 21.84 25.65
CA SER A 157 20.17 22.10 24.26
C SER A 157 20.92 20.92 23.65
N VAL A 158 20.95 20.89 22.32
CA VAL A 158 21.71 19.91 21.54
C VAL A 158 22.66 20.65 20.63
N SER A 159 23.91 20.22 20.56
CA SER A 159 24.92 20.78 19.65
C SER A 159 25.58 19.70 18.80
N PRO A 160 26.25 20.11 17.71
CA PRO A 160 27.29 19.30 17.06
C PRO A 160 28.43 18.94 18.04
N ASP A 161 29.36 18.09 17.60
CA ASP A 161 30.52 17.66 18.40
C ASP A 161 31.49 18.84 18.61
N THR A 162 31.24 19.64 19.64
CA THR A 162 32.10 20.77 19.95
C THR A 162 33.47 20.32 20.44
N ASN A 163 33.58 19.13 21.03
CA ASN A 163 34.87 18.60 21.45
C ASN A 163 35.76 18.14 20.29
N SER A 164 35.24 18.04 19.07
CA SER A 164 36.07 17.76 17.90
C SER A 164 37.14 18.84 17.68
N MET A 165 36.94 20.07 18.16
CA MET A 165 37.85 21.19 17.93
C MET A 165 39.11 21.19 18.82
N ILE A 166 39.20 20.30 19.83
CA ILE A 166 40.31 20.27 20.81
C ILE A 166 40.78 18.82 21.05
N PRO A 167 42.08 18.52 20.98
CA PRO A 167 42.61 17.23 21.42
C PRO A 167 42.52 17.10 22.95
N TYR A 168 41.67 16.19 23.42
CA TYR A 168 41.51 15.91 24.85
C TYR A 168 42.63 14.96 25.34
N THR A 169 43.62 15.50 26.05
CA THR A 169 44.50 14.71 26.93
C THR A 169 44.84 15.49 28.20
N ASP A 170 45.01 14.77 29.32
CA ASP A 170 45.44 15.34 30.61
C ASP A 170 46.86 15.95 30.56
N ASN A 171 47.60 15.72 29.48
CA ASN A 171 49.02 16.10 29.31
C ASN A 171 49.25 17.14 28.20
N LEU A 172 48.22 17.54 27.44
CA LEU A 172 48.36 18.56 26.42
C LEU A 172 48.18 19.94 27.06
N ASN A 173 49.07 20.87 26.69
CA ASN A 173 49.00 22.25 27.16
C ASN A 173 47.77 22.93 26.53
N THR A 174 46.61 22.84 27.21
CA THR A 174 45.31 23.40 26.78
C THR A 174 45.34 24.91 26.50
N THR A 175 46.40 25.59 26.94
CA THR A 175 46.67 27.00 26.63
C THR A 175 46.88 27.28 25.14
N LEU A 176 47.37 26.30 24.36
CA LEU A 176 47.61 26.44 22.92
C LEU A 176 46.30 26.62 22.13
N PHE A 177 45.24 25.90 22.51
CA PHE A 177 43.94 25.96 21.86
C PHE A 177 43.07 27.14 22.36
N ASN A 178 43.34 27.65 23.56
CA ASN A 178 42.60 28.76 24.15
C ASN A 178 42.81 30.10 23.41
N THR A 179 43.84 30.21 22.55
CA THR A 179 44.10 31.41 21.75
C THR A 179 43.61 31.33 20.31
N CYS A 180 43.42 30.11 19.78
CA CYS A 180 43.03 29.88 18.38
C CYS A 180 41.53 29.59 18.20
N VAL A 181 40.83 29.19 19.26
CA VAL A 181 39.38 29.03 19.29
C VAL A 181 38.73 30.33 19.78
N ARG A 182 37.70 30.79 19.08
CA ARG A 182 36.91 31.96 19.44
C ARG A 182 35.43 31.60 19.51
N PHE A 183 34.81 31.94 20.63
CA PHE A 183 33.36 31.88 20.80
C PHE A 183 32.79 33.29 20.77
N THR A 184 31.80 33.52 19.91
CA THR A 184 31.15 34.83 19.77
C THR A 184 29.68 34.63 19.43
N GLN A 185 28.75 35.13 20.25
CA GLN A 185 27.31 35.15 19.93
C GLN A 185 26.73 33.78 19.52
N GLY A 186 27.04 32.72 20.27
CA GLY A 186 26.59 31.37 19.91
C GLY A 186 27.25 30.79 18.65
N LEU A 187 28.33 31.40 18.15
CA LEU A 187 29.19 30.84 17.12
C LEU A 187 30.51 30.38 17.74
N ALA A 188 31.11 29.35 17.16
CA ALA A 188 32.50 28.97 17.45
C ALA A 188 33.29 28.97 16.15
N VAL A 189 34.49 29.54 16.14
CA VAL A 189 35.42 29.51 15.01
C VAL A 189 36.80 29.17 15.53
N TRP A 190 37.49 28.23 14.88
CA TRP A 190 38.86 27.86 15.24
C TRP A 190 39.76 27.85 14.01
N ASN A 191 41.00 28.27 14.21
CA ASN A 191 42.03 28.31 13.18
C ASN A 191 43.38 28.05 13.86
N CYS A 192 43.74 26.79 13.97
CA CYS A 192 44.80 26.31 14.85
C CYS A 192 45.90 25.61 14.05
N THR A 193 47.15 26.02 14.27
CA THR A 193 48.35 25.27 13.85
C THR A 193 49.02 24.72 15.09
N PHE A 194 49.31 23.42 15.11
CA PHE A 194 49.82 22.73 16.29
C PHE A 194 50.83 21.63 15.94
N ASN A 195 51.55 21.16 16.96
CA ASN A 195 52.56 20.12 16.81
C ASN A 195 51.92 18.76 16.49
N ASN A 196 52.56 17.97 15.62
CA ASN A 196 52.12 16.64 15.20
C ASN A 196 51.88 15.65 16.35
N ALA A 197 52.58 15.81 17.49
CA ALA A 197 52.32 15.02 18.69
C ALA A 197 50.86 15.16 19.20
N ALA A 198 50.25 16.33 19.06
CA ALA A 198 48.85 16.54 19.42
C ALA A 198 47.88 15.98 18.36
N ALA A 199 48.32 15.89 17.10
CA ALA A 199 47.52 15.37 15.99
C ALA A 199 47.20 13.88 16.14
N VAL A 200 48.08 13.09 16.75
CA VAL A 200 47.84 11.65 17.01
C VAL A 200 46.57 11.45 17.83
N THR A 201 46.35 12.27 18.85
CA THR A 201 45.13 12.18 19.68
C THR A 201 43.88 12.50 18.85
N LEU A 202 43.94 13.49 17.95
CA LEU A 202 42.83 13.79 17.05
C LEU A 202 42.58 12.62 16.09
N ILE A 203 43.63 12.11 15.45
CA ILE A 203 43.52 10.98 14.52
C ILE A 203 42.92 9.72 15.19
N GLU A 204 43.36 9.40 16.41
CA GLU A 204 42.93 8.19 17.12
C GLU A 204 41.59 8.34 17.86
N LYS A 205 41.31 9.51 18.44
CA LYS A 205 40.17 9.73 19.35
C LYS A 205 39.05 10.59 18.77
N GLN A 206 39.28 11.37 17.72
CA GLN A 206 38.26 12.23 17.13
C GLN A 206 37.28 11.37 16.32
N GLN A 207 36.20 10.98 16.97
CA GLN A 207 35.06 10.33 16.36
C GLN A 207 34.12 11.41 15.80
N THR A 208 34.07 11.57 14.49
CA THR A 208 33.14 12.52 13.86
C THR A 208 31.69 12.08 14.04
N GLY A 209 30.74 13.02 14.03
CA GLY A 209 29.31 12.70 14.00
C GLY A 209 28.69 12.37 15.36
N LEU A 210 29.24 12.91 16.45
CA LEU A 210 28.73 12.74 17.80
C LEU A 210 27.99 14.00 18.29
N PRO A 211 26.65 14.03 18.27
CA PRO A 211 25.91 15.15 18.84
C PRO A 211 26.08 15.20 20.36
N GLU A 212 26.15 16.40 20.92
CA GLU A 212 26.24 16.63 22.36
C GLU A 212 24.87 17.06 22.91
N VAL A 213 24.50 16.51 24.07
CA VAL A 213 23.29 16.89 24.79
C VAL A 213 23.68 17.59 26.09
N HIS A 214 23.26 18.85 26.19
CA HIS A 214 23.46 19.69 27.37
C HIS A 214 22.15 19.71 28.17
N TRP A 215 22.14 19.17 29.38
CA TRP A 215 20.90 19.00 30.15
C TRP A 215 20.43 20.26 30.86
N THR A 216 21.38 21.05 31.38
CA THR A 216 21.16 22.35 32.03
C THR A 216 22.41 23.22 31.92
N ASP A 217 22.26 24.53 32.09
CA ASP A 217 23.40 25.46 32.16
C ASP A 217 24.33 25.17 33.34
N SER A 218 23.80 24.64 34.44
CA SER A 218 24.57 24.33 35.64
C SER A 218 25.52 23.14 35.44
N THR A 219 25.04 22.08 34.80
CA THR A 219 25.82 20.88 34.47
C THR A 219 26.78 21.14 33.32
N ASP A 220 26.40 22.00 32.38
CA ASP A 220 27.23 22.37 31.24
C ASP A 220 28.50 23.12 31.67
N LYS A 221 28.40 24.02 32.67
CA LYS A 221 29.55 24.78 33.19
C LYS A 221 30.63 23.91 33.85
N VAL A 222 30.29 22.71 34.29
CA VAL A 222 31.23 21.74 34.88
C VAL A 222 31.65 20.65 33.89
N LEU A 223 31.38 20.85 32.59
CA LEU A 223 31.66 19.90 31.51
C LEU A 223 31.01 18.52 31.72
N ASP A 224 29.86 18.45 32.40
CA ASP A 224 29.00 17.25 32.41
C ASP A 224 28.06 17.28 31.19
N SER A 225 28.60 17.66 30.01
CA SER A 225 27.93 17.44 28.74
C SER A 225 28.08 15.95 28.43
N ARG A 226 26.94 15.26 28.37
CA ARG A 226 26.96 13.82 28.08
C ARG A 226 27.02 13.68 26.58
N TYR A 227 28.19 13.26 26.10
CA TYR A 227 28.32 12.70 24.77
C TYR A 227 27.21 11.68 24.56
N ILE A 228 26.47 11.82 23.46
CA ILE A 228 25.74 10.68 22.91
C ILE A 228 26.83 9.69 22.53
N ARG A 229 27.05 8.68 23.38
CA ARG A 229 27.79 7.48 23.03
C ARG A 229 26.71 6.45 22.73
N PRO A 230 26.28 6.27 21.46
CA PRO A 230 25.67 5.02 21.08
C PRO A 230 26.60 3.92 21.63
N ASN A 231 26.03 2.84 22.17
CA ASN A 231 26.78 1.77 22.81
C ASN A 231 28.08 1.49 22.05
N ARG A 232 29.24 1.49 22.74
CA ARG A 232 30.59 1.56 22.12
C ARG A 232 30.89 0.46 21.10
N MET A 233 30.13 -0.63 21.08
CA MET A 233 30.21 -1.71 20.09
C MET A 233 29.56 -1.34 18.74
N ASP A 234 28.69 -0.32 18.72
CA ASP A 234 27.79 0.02 17.62
C ASP A 234 27.97 1.46 17.10
N ASN A 235 28.93 2.25 17.60
CA ASN A 235 29.30 3.50 16.93
C ASN A 235 30.03 3.17 15.63
N ILE A 236 29.33 3.30 14.52
CA ILE A 236 29.79 2.77 13.24
C ILE A 236 30.90 3.63 12.61
N TRP A 237 31.20 4.83 13.15
CA TRP A 237 32.44 5.54 12.82
C TRP A 237 33.69 4.73 13.21
N VAL A 238 33.59 3.85 14.21
CA VAL A 238 34.63 2.87 14.52
C VAL A 238 34.88 1.92 13.34
N SER A 239 33.84 1.59 12.55
CA SER A 239 33.97 0.71 11.37
C SER A 239 34.59 1.40 10.15
N VAL A 240 34.52 2.74 10.08
CA VAL A 240 35.27 3.52 9.08
C VAL A 240 36.75 3.52 9.47
N GLY A 241 37.05 3.51 10.77
CA GLY A 241 38.40 3.33 11.30
C GLY A 241 39.25 4.60 11.23
N VAL A 242 40.38 4.56 11.97
CA VAL A 242 41.42 5.59 11.92
C VAL A 242 42.06 5.55 10.53
N GLY A 243 41.97 6.65 9.78
CA GLY A 243 42.38 6.69 8.36
C GLY A 243 41.41 5.98 7.40
N GLY A 244 40.16 5.76 7.81
CA GLY A 244 39.08 5.31 6.94
C GLY A 244 38.73 6.30 5.85
N GLY A 245 38.23 5.77 4.72
CA GLY A 245 37.84 6.58 3.57
C GLY A 245 36.61 7.45 3.79
N SER A 246 36.30 8.25 2.76
CA SER A 246 35.13 9.13 2.72
C SER A 246 33.82 8.36 2.97
N ALA A 247 33.01 8.84 3.91
CA ALA A 247 31.76 8.21 4.35
C ALA A 247 30.71 9.26 4.73
N LEU A 248 29.43 8.94 4.53
CA LEU A 248 28.31 9.72 5.02
C LEU A 248 27.56 8.93 6.09
N MET A 249 27.16 9.59 7.17
CA MET A 249 26.24 9.06 8.15
C MET A 249 25.03 9.98 8.27
N ASN A 250 23.84 9.38 8.22
CA ASN A 250 22.60 9.99 8.63
C ASN A 250 22.07 9.28 9.85
N GLN A 251 21.69 10.01 10.88
CA GLN A 251 21.06 9.43 12.05
C GLN A 251 19.86 10.23 12.50
N VAL A 252 18.86 9.52 13.00
CA VAL A 252 17.69 10.09 13.66
C VAL A 252 17.70 9.60 15.10
N PHE A 253 17.68 10.54 16.04
CA PHE A 253 17.69 10.26 17.46
C PHE A 253 16.67 11.13 18.17
N THR A 254 16.28 10.68 19.36
CA THR A 254 15.36 11.43 20.22
C THR A 254 15.98 11.72 21.56
N VAL A 255 15.74 12.91 22.09
CA VAL A 255 16.19 13.33 23.42
C VAL A 255 14.95 13.65 24.24
N THR A 256 14.84 13.02 25.41
CA THR A 256 13.70 13.18 26.32
C THR A 256 14.15 13.78 27.64
N LYS A 257 13.61 14.96 27.96
CA LYS A 257 13.74 15.62 29.28
C LYS A 257 12.36 15.80 29.89
N LYS A 258 12.16 15.26 31.10
CA LYS A 258 10.87 15.28 31.81
C LYS A 258 9.75 14.64 30.95
N LYS A 259 8.78 15.44 30.48
CA LYS A 259 7.63 14.99 29.65
C LYS A 259 7.75 15.39 28.17
N LYS A 260 8.84 16.05 27.77
CA LYS A 260 9.05 16.51 26.38
C LYS A 260 10.08 15.61 25.71
N ARG A 261 9.72 15.08 24.54
CA ARG A 261 10.58 14.31 23.64
C ARG A 261 10.81 15.14 22.39
N HIS A 262 12.07 15.33 22.02
CA HIS A 262 12.49 16.04 20.82
C HIS A 262 13.14 15.04 19.88
N THR A 263 12.88 15.16 18.57
CA THR A 263 13.46 14.31 17.53
C THR A 263 14.39 15.15 16.68
N PHE A 264 15.61 14.63 16.46
CA PHE A 264 16.65 15.28 15.67
C PHE A 264 17.06 14.37 14.51
N SER A 265 17.38 15.00 13.40
CA SER A 265 18.05 14.40 12.25
C SER A 265 19.45 15.01 12.17
N GLN A 266 20.46 14.18 11.98
CA GLN A 266 21.84 14.61 11.82
C GLN A 266 22.45 13.94 10.60
N LEU A 267 23.00 14.79 9.73
CA LEU A 267 23.86 14.44 8.60
C LEU A 267 25.31 14.71 8.99
N THR A 268 26.21 13.77 8.73
CA THR A 268 27.64 13.95 8.93
C THR A 268 28.39 13.37 7.74
N LEU A 269 29.06 14.23 6.99
CA LEU A 269 29.96 13.87 5.90
C LEU A 269 31.40 13.94 6.38
N LYS A 270 32.13 12.84 6.24
CA LYS A 270 33.58 12.78 6.42
C LYS A 270 34.21 12.53 5.07
N VAL A 271 35.14 13.39 4.68
CA VAL A 271 35.96 13.24 3.49
C VAL A 271 37.41 13.14 3.90
N THR A 272 38.15 12.21 3.30
CA THR A 272 39.54 11.95 3.67
C THR A 272 40.41 11.74 2.44
N MET A 273 41.56 12.41 2.42
CA MET A 273 42.69 12.06 1.57
C MET A 273 43.83 11.54 2.45
N VAL A 274 44.54 10.53 1.96
CA VAL A 274 45.62 9.88 2.70
C VAL A 274 46.85 9.76 1.81
N THR A 275 47.99 10.20 2.31
CA THR A 275 49.29 10.09 1.64
C THR A 275 50.26 9.27 2.50
N SER A 276 51.33 8.77 1.88
CA SER A 276 52.39 8.07 2.60
C SER A 276 53.24 9.04 3.42
N PRO A 277 53.80 8.62 4.56
CA PRO A 277 54.73 9.44 5.33
C PRO A 277 55.87 10.00 4.46
N GLY A 278 56.18 11.29 4.61
CA GLY A 278 57.20 11.99 3.82
C GLY A 278 56.78 12.39 2.40
N VAL A 279 55.59 11.98 1.92
CA VAL A 279 55.03 12.42 0.65
C VAL A 279 54.06 13.58 0.90
N LEU A 280 54.45 14.77 0.48
CA LEU A 280 53.64 15.98 0.62
C LEU A 280 52.42 15.93 -0.32
N PHE A 281 51.30 16.49 0.12
CA PHE A 281 50.16 16.72 -0.75
C PHE A 281 50.49 17.84 -1.74
N ALA A 282 50.12 17.62 -3.01
CA ALA A 282 50.18 18.66 -4.02
C ALA A 282 49.15 19.75 -3.71
N LYS A 283 49.54 21.01 -3.90
CA LYS A 283 48.66 22.16 -3.66
C LYS A 283 47.35 22.09 -4.45
N ASP A 284 47.41 21.60 -5.68
CA ASP A 284 46.25 21.49 -6.56
C ASP A 284 45.25 20.48 -6.00
N GLU A 285 45.72 19.36 -5.43
CA GLU A 285 44.87 18.34 -4.80
C GLU A 285 44.22 18.85 -3.50
N VAL A 286 44.96 19.61 -2.70
CA VAL A 286 44.41 20.27 -1.49
C VAL A 286 43.38 21.34 -1.88
N THR A 287 43.65 22.09 -2.94
CA THR A 287 42.73 23.12 -3.45
C THR A 287 41.42 22.48 -3.92
N ASP A 288 41.51 21.42 -4.72
CA ASP A 288 40.35 20.70 -5.26
C ASP A 288 39.45 20.15 -4.13
N ILE A 289 40.00 19.41 -3.16
CA ILE A 289 39.19 18.83 -2.10
C ILE A 289 38.53 19.89 -1.20
N VAL A 290 39.24 20.98 -0.86
CA VAL A 290 38.68 22.04 -0.01
C VAL A 290 37.55 22.75 -0.76
N GLN A 291 37.74 23.10 -2.04
CA GLN A 291 36.70 23.75 -2.85
C GLN A 291 35.47 22.85 -2.99
N ARG A 292 35.67 21.57 -3.32
CA ARG A 292 34.56 20.63 -3.54
C ARG A 292 33.78 20.32 -2.27
N THR A 293 34.42 20.33 -1.11
CA THR A 293 33.72 20.11 0.18
C THR A 293 33.10 21.38 0.73
N TRP A 294 33.59 22.57 0.35
CA TRP A 294 33.03 23.86 0.74
C TRP A 294 31.65 24.10 0.12
N SER A 295 31.52 23.99 -1.20
CA SER A 295 30.25 24.23 -1.89
C SER A 295 30.23 23.57 -3.27
N SER A 296 29.03 23.27 -3.79
CA SER A 296 28.84 22.94 -5.20
C SER A 296 28.83 24.17 -6.11
N ASN A 297 28.70 25.38 -5.55
CA ASN A 297 28.64 26.62 -6.29
C ASN A 297 30.04 27.19 -6.56
N GLU A 298 30.41 27.34 -7.84
CA GLU A 298 31.71 27.88 -8.26
C GLU A 298 32.02 29.28 -7.68
N THR A 299 30.98 30.09 -7.41
CA THR A 299 31.18 31.43 -6.85
C THR A 299 31.61 31.34 -5.38
N GLU A 300 30.98 30.46 -4.61
CA GLU A 300 31.28 30.24 -3.20
C GLU A 300 32.62 29.54 -3.02
N GLN A 301 33.04 28.70 -3.97
CA GLN A 301 34.37 28.08 -3.97
C GLN A 301 35.52 29.09 -4.09
N ARG A 302 35.24 30.33 -4.53
CA ARG A 302 36.21 31.44 -4.60
C ARG A 302 36.17 32.34 -3.37
N ASP A 303 35.48 31.94 -2.31
CA ASP A 303 35.45 32.69 -1.05
C ASP A 303 36.89 32.88 -0.51
N PRO A 304 37.27 34.09 -0.04
CA PRO A 304 38.58 34.33 0.54
C PRO A 304 38.95 33.38 1.69
N LEU A 305 37.97 32.86 2.44
CA LEU A 305 38.18 31.87 3.50
C LEU A 305 38.68 30.53 2.94
N VAL A 306 38.20 30.08 1.79
CA VAL A 306 38.70 28.88 1.11
C VAL A 306 40.19 29.02 0.83
N GLY A 307 40.60 30.18 0.30
CA GLY A 307 42.01 30.50 0.07
C GLY A 307 42.85 30.49 1.35
N ARG A 308 42.31 30.97 2.48
CA ARG A 308 42.98 30.95 3.79
C ARG A 308 43.15 29.54 4.34
N ILE A 309 42.15 28.67 4.20
CA ILE A 309 42.22 27.27 4.62
C ILE A 309 43.31 26.54 3.84
N ILE A 310 43.31 26.69 2.50
CA ILE A 310 44.33 26.10 1.63
C ILE A 310 45.72 26.60 2.03
N GLN A 311 45.89 27.90 2.22
CA GLN A 311 47.17 28.46 2.66
C GLN A 311 47.60 27.94 4.04
N GLY A 312 46.66 27.79 4.98
CA GLY A 312 46.91 27.24 6.31
C GLY A 312 47.41 25.80 6.25
N ILE A 313 46.75 24.94 5.46
CA ILE A 313 47.16 23.56 5.22
C ILE A 313 48.57 23.50 4.62
N MET A 314 48.82 24.26 3.53
CA MET A 314 50.12 24.24 2.86
C MET A 314 51.24 24.78 3.77
N SER A 315 50.97 25.84 4.53
CA SER A 315 51.95 26.42 5.45
C SER A 315 52.29 25.47 6.60
N ALA A 316 51.30 24.74 7.12
CA ALA A 316 51.53 23.75 8.17
C ALA A 316 52.33 22.56 7.64
N GLN A 317 52.04 22.10 6.42
CA GLN A 317 52.83 21.08 5.74
C GLN A 317 54.31 21.51 5.58
N ASP A 318 54.56 22.74 5.14
CA ASP A 318 55.92 23.29 4.99
C ASP A 318 56.66 23.43 6.34
N GLN A 319 55.92 23.65 7.41
CA GLN A 319 56.44 23.78 8.78
C GLN A 319 56.56 22.44 9.52
N ASN A 320 56.23 21.31 8.87
CA ASN A 320 56.11 20.00 9.50
C ASN A 320 55.19 20.03 10.75
N ALA A 321 54.06 20.72 10.64
CA ALA A 321 53.06 20.89 11.67
C ALA A 321 51.69 20.41 11.18
N SER A 322 50.74 20.28 12.10
CA SER A 322 49.34 19.97 11.82
C SER A 322 48.48 21.23 11.89
N TYR A 323 47.35 21.21 11.19
CA TYR A 323 46.47 22.36 11.03
C TYR A 323 45.00 21.95 11.08
N GLU A 324 44.18 22.79 11.69
CA GLU A 324 42.74 22.64 11.68
C GLU A 324 42.05 23.99 11.62
N PHE A 325 41.07 24.09 10.72
CA PHE A 325 40.13 25.20 10.64
C PHE A 325 38.71 24.67 10.72
N GLY A 326 37.85 25.35 11.45
CA GLY A 326 36.44 25.05 11.39
C GLY A 326 35.58 26.13 12.02
N PHE A 327 34.28 25.95 11.83
CA PHE A 327 33.28 26.80 12.44
C PHE A 327 32.06 25.99 12.82
N ASN A 328 31.33 26.52 13.80
CA ASN A 328 30.03 26.08 14.23
C ASN A 328 29.10 27.29 14.28
N ALA A 329 27.96 27.21 13.59
CA ALA A 329 27.00 28.30 13.47
C ALA A 329 25.55 27.78 13.58
N PRO A 330 24.64 28.52 14.23
CA PRO A 330 23.23 28.24 14.15
C PRO A 330 22.70 28.67 12.79
N ASP A 331 21.69 27.96 12.29
CA ASP A 331 21.03 28.26 11.03
C ASP A 331 19.50 28.00 11.17
N ASN A 332 18.72 28.39 10.15
CA ASN A 332 17.28 28.14 10.05
C ASN A 332 16.51 28.58 11.32
N ASP A 333 16.71 29.84 11.74
CA ASP A 333 16.13 30.40 12.97
C ASP A 333 16.45 29.58 14.25
N ASN A 334 17.70 29.15 14.40
CA ASN A 334 18.20 28.31 15.51
C ASN A 334 17.58 26.90 15.57
N LYS A 335 16.94 26.43 14.50
CA LYS A 335 16.41 25.05 14.39
C LYS A 335 17.47 24.07 13.94
N THR A 336 18.55 24.56 13.32
CA THR A 336 19.69 23.76 12.89
C THR A 336 20.97 24.33 13.48
N ALA A 337 21.94 23.45 13.70
CA ALA A 337 23.29 23.83 14.08
C ALA A 337 24.25 23.13 13.11
N LEU A 338 25.05 23.92 12.39
CA LEU A 338 25.97 23.46 11.37
C LEU A 338 27.40 23.52 11.91
N GLN A 339 28.14 22.42 11.78
CA GLN A 339 29.56 22.37 12.04
C GLN A 339 30.30 21.93 10.77
N SER A 340 31.36 22.66 10.42
CA SER A 340 32.25 22.32 9.30
C SER A 340 33.70 22.46 9.73
N GLN A 341 34.53 21.48 9.35
CA GLN A 341 35.92 21.43 9.74
C GLN A 341 36.78 20.87 8.60
N TRP A 342 37.94 21.49 8.39
CA TRP A 342 38.98 21.11 7.44
C TRP A 342 40.30 21.03 8.20
N GLY A 343 40.99 19.91 8.06
CA GLY A 343 42.24 19.69 8.77
C GLY A 343 43.29 18.97 7.93
N TYR A 344 44.54 19.30 8.20
CA TYR A 344 45.72 18.56 7.77
C TYR A 344 46.39 18.01 9.02
N LEU A 345 46.36 16.70 9.17
CA LEU A 345 46.87 16.01 10.35
C LEU A 345 48.02 15.11 9.96
N THR A 346 49.18 15.34 10.56
CA THR A 346 50.37 14.51 10.39
C THR A 346 50.61 13.74 11.67
N ALA A 347 50.53 12.42 11.59
CA ALA A 347 50.86 11.56 12.72
C ALA A 347 52.38 11.47 12.88
N GLU A 348 52.89 11.91 14.03
CA GLU A 348 54.22 11.56 14.50
C GLU A 348 54.06 10.34 15.40
N THR A 349 54.72 9.22 15.09
CA THR A 349 54.54 7.97 15.84
C THR A 349 55.00 8.13 17.28
N ASP A 350 54.06 8.34 18.19
CA ASP A 350 54.25 7.99 19.60
C ASP A 350 52.95 7.43 20.17
N CYS A 351 53.01 6.15 20.54
CA CYS A 351 51.88 5.37 21.02
C CYS A 351 51.62 5.69 22.49
N ALA A 352 50.60 6.49 22.82
CA ALA A 352 50.10 6.57 24.20
C ALA A 352 48.62 6.94 24.27
N GLY A 353 47.75 5.92 24.34
CA GLY A 353 46.33 6.11 24.63
C GLY A 353 46.09 6.44 26.11
N SER A 354 45.50 7.60 26.40
CA SER A 354 45.00 7.95 27.75
C SER A 354 43.61 7.35 28.03
N PRO A 355 43.32 6.94 29.29
CA PRO A 355 42.03 6.39 29.69
C PRO A 355 40.90 7.43 29.72
N PRO A 356 39.62 7.02 29.62
CA PRO A 356 38.49 7.95 29.66
C PRO A 356 38.26 8.49 31.08
N ALA A 357 37.88 9.77 31.16
CA ALA A 357 37.44 10.41 32.39
C ALA A 357 36.22 9.71 33.01
N SER A 358 36.25 9.50 34.33
CA SER A 358 35.16 8.92 35.12
C SER A 358 34.47 10.00 35.95
N GLY A 359 33.23 10.35 35.60
CA GLY A 359 32.34 11.17 36.42
C GLY A 359 31.26 10.31 37.08
N VAL A 360 30.74 10.74 38.23
CA VAL A 360 29.66 10.07 38.96
C VAL A 360 28.33 10.29 38.22
N PRO A 361 27.61 9.24 37.78
CA PRO A 361 26.42 9.42 36.93
C PRO A 361 25.17 9.84 37.72
N GLY A 362 24.66 11.05 37.49
CA GLY A 362 23.25 11.41 37.77
C GLY A 362 22.30 10.91 36.67
N PHE A 363 20.98 10.84 36.88
CA PHE A 363 20.01 10.60 35.81
C PHE A 363 19.34 11.92 35.41
N PHE A 364 19.57 12.41 34.19
CA PHE A 364 19.03 13.69 33.70
C PHE A 364 17.93 13.53 32.65
N GLY A 365 17.92 12.41 31.92
CA GLY A 365 16.98 12.13 30.84
C GLY A 365 17.42 10.91 30.02
N GLN A 366 16.70 10.66 28.92
CA GLN A 366 16.93 9.51 28.03
C GLN A 366 17.24 10.00 26.60
N VAL A 367 18.18 9.32 25.95
CA VAL A 367 18.50 9.52 24.53
C VAL A 367 18.32 8.17 23.83
N ASP A 368 17.52 8.14 22.76
CA ASP A 368 17.26 6.93 21.98
C ASP A 368 17.60 7.17 20.50
N THR A 369 18.49 6.35 19.94
CA THR A 369 18.77 6.34 18.49
C THR A 369 17.72 5.47 17.78
N ALA A 370 17.01 6.06 16.82
CA ALA A 370 15.85 5.45 16.18
C ALA A 370 16.15 4.83 14.82
N ALA A 371 17.05 5.47 14.05
CA ALA A 371 17.53 4.95 12.76
C ALA A 371 18.89 5.57 12.42
N VAL A 372 19.78 4.79 11.81
CA VAL A 372 21.09 5.21 11.31
C VAL A 372 21.29 4.64 9.92
N MET A 373 21.72 5.46 8.98
CA MET A 373 22.08 5.06 7.63
C MET A 373 23.51 5.50 7.33
N ILE A 374 24.29 4.58 6.77
CA ILE A 374 25.67 4.85 6.38
C ILE A 374 25.81 4.64 4.90
N THR A 375 26.35 5.66 4.25
CA THR A 375 26.68 5.61 2.84
C THR A 375 28.18 5.48 2.66
N ARG A 376 28.59 4.42 1.96
CA ARG A 376 29.97 4.15 1.54
C ARG A 376 30.06 4.22 0.01
N GLY A 377 31.28 4.15 -0.51
CA GLY A 377 31.51 4.25 -1.96
C GLY A 377 31.55 5.68 -2.48
N LEU A 378 31.89 6.66 -1.61
CA LEU A 378 32.12 8.04 -2.03
C LEU A 378 33.45 8.24 -2.77
N GLY A 379 34.36 7.26 -2.73
CA GLY A 379 35.68 7.33 -3.34
C GLY A 379 36.58 6.23 -2.78
N ALA A 380 37.83 6.20 -3.24
CA ALA A 380 38.84 5.28 -2.73
C ALA A 380 39.25 5.66 -1.29
N THR A 381 39.47 4.64 -0.47
CA THR A 381 39.79 4.83 0.95
C THR A 381 41.22 5.29 1.22
N ARG A 382 42.13 5.08 0.27
CA ARG A 382 43.57 5.39 0.41
C ARG A 382 44.11 5.99 -0.87
N SER A 383 43.84 7.27 -1.06
CA SER A 383 44.42 8.03 -2.17
C SER A 383 44.80 9.43 -1.70
N ASN A 384 45.88 9.94 -2.28
CA ASN A 384 46.32 11.33 -2.16
C ASN A 384 45.84 12.19 -3.33
N ILE A 385 45.04 11.61 -4.24
CA ILE A 385 44.39 12.30 -5.35
C ILE A 385 42.94 12.57 -4.94
N SER A 386 42.56 13.84 -4.96
CA SER A 386 41.26 14.37 -4.58
C SER A 386 40.12 13.73 -5.37
N ALA A 387 40.23 13.67 -6.71
CA ALA A 387 39.23 13.08 -7.60
C ALA A 387 39.05 11.57 -7.43
N VAL A 388 40.02 10.88 -6.82
CA VAL A 388 39.94 9.44 -6.52
C VAL A 388 39.39 9.22 -5.11
N SER A 389 39.75 10.09 -4.15
CA SER A 389 39.33 10.01 -2.75
C SER A 389 37.88 10.43 -2.52
N LEU A 390 37.36 11.25 -3.43
CA LEU A 390 35.98 11.69 -3.49
C LEU A 390 35.54 11.73 -4.95
N ASP A 391 34.46 11.07 -5.30
CA ASP A 391 33.85 11.06 -6.63
C ASP A 391 32.83 12.21 -6.73
N ASN A 392 32.92 13.02 -7.79
CA ASN A 392 32.05 14.17 -7.99
C ASN A 392 30.60 13.78 -8.26
N ASP A 393 30.38 12.78 -9.13
CA ASP A 393 29.03 12.36 -9.50
C ASP A 393 28.30 11.81 -8.25
N VAL A 394 29.04 11.11 -7.39
CA VAL A 394 28.52 10.58 -6.12
C VAL A 394 28.23 11.72 -5.12
N LEU A 395 29.12 12.70 -4.99
CA LEU A 395 28.94 13.83 -4.10
C LEU A 395 27.74 14.69 -4.50
N ASP A 396 27.61 14.99 -5.79
CA ASP A 396 26.49 15.78 -6.31
C ASP A 396 25.17 15.02 -6.18
N TRP A 397 25.18 13.72 -6.47
CA TRP A 397 24.02 12.87 -6.20
C TRP A 397 23.59 12.89 -4.73
N LEU A 398 24.55 12.87 -3.79
CA LEU A 398 24.24 12.97 -2.36
C LEU A 398 23.58 14.29 -1.99
N ARG A 399 24.05 15.40 -2.56
CA ARG A 399 23.45 16.74 -2.35
C ARG A 399 22.03 16.79 -2.89
N GLU A 400 21.81 16.31 -4.11
CA GLU A 400 20.50 16.28 -4.76
C GLU A 400 19.48 15.39 -4.02
N ASN A 401 19.94 14.31 -3.37
CA ASN A 401 19.08 13.36 -2.68
C ASN A 401 19.05 13.55 -1.16
N ALA A 402 19.75 14.54 -0.60
CA ALA A 402 19.90 14.72 0.85
C ALA A 402 18.55 14.81 1.57
N GLU A 403 17.65 15.68 1.12
CA GLU A 403 16.30 15.85 1.70
C GLU A 403 15.43 14.59 1.57
N THR A 404 15.58 13.86 0.46
CA THR A 404 14.84 12.61 0.24
C THR A 404 15.34 11.52 1.19
N ILE A 405 16.65 11.39 1.36
CA ILE A 405 17.24 10.43 2.31
C ILE A 405 16.84 10.78 3.74
N GLU A 406 16.92 12.05 4.12
CA GLU A 406 16.52 12.53 5.43
C GLU A 406 15.04 12.22 5.72
N SER A 407 14.13 12.63 4.82
CA SER A 407 12.69 12.40 5.00
C SER A 407 12.33 10.91 5.10
N LEU A 408 12.96 10.06 4.29
CA LEU A 408 12.81 8.61 4.37
C LEU A 408 13.36 8.04 5.68
N LEU A 409 14.51 8.52 6.15
CA LEU A 409 15.12 8.02 7.38
C LEU A 409 14.32 8.46 8.62
N VAL A 410 13.79 9.69 8.63
CA VAL A 410 12.87 10.17 9.64
C VAL A 410 11.60 9.32 9.63
N ALA A 411 11.00 9.06 8.46
CA ALA A 411 9.84 8.18 8.35
C ALA A 411 10.13 6.74 8.86
N ARG A 412 11.33 6.21 8.60
CA ARG A 412 11.78 4.92 9.17
C ARG A 412 11.84 4.97 10.68
N ALA A 413 12.49 5.98 11.25
CA ALA A 413 12.63 6.17 12.69
C ALA A 413 11.27 6.25 13.40
N TYR A 414 10.33 7.01 12.83
CA TYR A 414 8.96 7.07 13.36
C TYR A 414 8.22 5.76 13.24
N SER A 415 8.39 5.03 12.13
CA SER A 415 7.79 3.72 11.92
C SER A 415 8.29 2.66 12.92
N SER A 416 9.59 2.65 13.21
CA SER A 416 10.23 1.62 14.03
C SER A 416 10.10 1.87 15.54
N SER A 417 10.31 3.11 16.01
CA SER A 417 10.65 3.35 17.42
C SER A 417 10.09 4.64 18.04
N ILE A 418 9.52 5.57 17.26
CA ILE A 418 8.94 6.81 17.79
C ILE A 418 7.42 6.74 17.84
N ASP A 419 6.75 6.85 16.69
CA ASP A 419 5.30 6.77 16.57
C ASP A 419 4.87 6.37 15.14
N PRO A 420 4.41 5.13 14.92
CA PRO A 420 4.01 4.65 13.61
C PRO A 420 2.71 5.30 13.09
N THR A 421 1.90 5.91 13.95
CA THR A 421 0.64 6.54 13.54
C THR A 421 0.85 7.78 12.67
N LEU A 422 2.04 8.36 12.75
CA LEU A 422 2.41 9.60 12.05
C LEU A 422 2.99 9.35 10.65
N VAL A 423 3.33 8.11 10.32
CA VAL A 423 4.05 7.80 9.07
C VAL A 423 3.10 7.31 8.00
N GLN A 424 3.17 7.94 6.82
CA GLN A 424 2.43 7.48 5.65
C GLN A 424 3.27 6.51 4.81
N ILE A 425 2.64 5.41 4.40
CA ILE A 425 3.18 4.42 3.46
C ILE A 425 2.24 4.29 2.26
N SER A 426 2.81 3.97 1.10
CA SER A 426 2.05 3.57 -0.08
C SER A 426 2.01 2.05 -0.12
N VAL A 427 0.82 1.45 -0.02
CA VAL A 427 0.64 0.00 -0.08
C VAL A 427 -0.06 -0.37 -1.37
N GLU A 428 0.51 -1.33 -2.09
CA GLU A 428 -0.10 -1.90 -3.28
C GLU A 428 -1.14 -2.95 -2.89
N LYS A 429 -2.41 -2.63 -3.11
CA LYS A 429 -3.51 -3.55 -2.85
C LYS A 429 -3.92 -4.23 -4.15
N LEU A 430 -4.07 -5.55 -4.09
CA LEU A 430 -4.67 -6.32 -5.17
C LEU A 430 -6.16 -5.95 -5.24
N MET A 431 -6.58 -5.31 -6.33
CA MET A 431 -7.98 -4.98 -6.58
C MET A 431 -8.49 -5.74 -7.80
N VAL A 432 -9.74 -6.17 -7.73
CA VAL A 432 -10.46 -6.73 -8.88
C VAL A 432 -10.59 -5.62 -9.92
N ALA A 433 -10.04 -5.81 -11.11
CA ALA A 433 -10.19 -4.89 -12.24
C ALA A 433 -11.57 -5.10 -12.88
N MET A 434 -12.62 -4.75 -12.14
CA MET A 434 -13.98 -4.76 -12.67
C MET A 434 -14.20 -3.54 -13.54
N SER A 435 -14.42 -3.75 -14.84
CA SER A 435 -14.74 -2.69 -15.79
C SER A 435 -16.09 -2.06 -15.46
N ARG A 436 -16.21 -0.73 -15.63
CA ARG A 436 -17.50 -0.03 -15.50
C ARG A 436 -18.57 -0.61 -16.43
N LEU A 437 -18.15 -1.17 -17.57
CA LEU A 437 -19.04 -1.84 -18.52
C LEU A 437 -19.58 -3.18 -17.97
N GLN A 438 -18.75 -3.98 -17.30
CA GLN A 438 -19.20 -5.22 -16.64
C GLN A 438 -20.24 -4.94 -15.57
N LEU A 439 -20.00 -3.89 -14.77
CA LEU A 439 -20.92 -3.47 -13.73
C LEU A 439 -22.26 -2.99 -14.32
N ALA A 440 -22.22 -2.17 -15.39
CA ALA A 440 -23.41 -1.73 -16.10
C ALA A 440 -24.20 -2.88 -16.74
N LEU A 441 -23.51 -3.83 -17.38
CA LEU A 441 -24.14 -5.01 -17.98
C LEU A 441 -24.78 -5.90 -16.90
N SER A 442 -24.11 -6.11 -15.76
CA SER A 442 -24.64 -6.89 -14.65
C SER A 442 -25.90 -6.25 -14.04
N CYS A 443 -25.87 -4.93 -13.82
CA CYS A 443 -27.05 -4.18 -13.37
C CYS A 443 -28.19 -4.23 -14.40
N LEU A 444 -27.87 -4.19 -15.70
CA LEU A 444 -28.86 -4.29 -16.77
C LEU A 444 -29.58 -5.65 -16.77
N ALA A 445 -28.88 -6.77 -16.52
CA ALA A 445 -29.54 -8.08 -16.38
C ALA A 445 -30.56 -8.09 -15.23
N LEU A 446 -30.16 -7.56 -14.07
CA LEU A 446 -31.05 -7.48 -12.91
C LEU A 446 -32.28 -6.61 -13.21
N PHE A 447 -32.08 -5.48 -13.90
CA PHE A 447 -33.17 -4.63 -14.35
C PHE A 447 -34.09 -5.34 -15.34
N LEU A 448 -33.55 -6.02 -16.36
CA LEU A 448 -34.36 -6.74 -17.36
C LEU A 448 -35.11 -7.93 -16.76
N ALA A 449 -34.53 -8.61 -15.76
CA ALA A 449 -35.21 -9.65 -14.99
C ALA A 449 -36.41 -9.07 -14.22
N LEU A 450 -36.24 -7.92 -13.56
CA LEU A 450 -37.32 -7.23 -12.85
C LEU A 450 -38.43 -6.78 -13.81
N VAL A 451 -38.07 -6.20 -14.96
CA VAL A 451 -39.04 -5.80 -16.01
C VAL A 451 -39.78 -7.01 -16.56
N GLY A 452 -39.07 -8.12 -16.83
CA GLY A 452 -39.68 -9.37 -17.29
C GLY A 452 -40.64 -9.97 -16.27
N TRP A 453 -40.28 -9.93 -14.99
CA TRP A 453 -41.10 -10.40 -13.88
C TRP A 453 -42.36 -9.54 -13.69
N LEU A 454 -42.22 -8.22 -13.69
CA LEU A 454 -43.36 -7.28 -13.61
C LEU A 454 -44.27 -7.40 -14.84
N GLY A 455 -43.70 -7.59 -16.03
CA GLY A 455 -44.44 -7.84 -17.26
C GLY A 455 -45.25 -9.14 -17.20
N LEU A 456 -44.68 -10.20 -16.63
CA LEU A 456 -45.40 -11.46 -16.38
C LEU A 456 -46.54 -11.25 -15.38
N MET A 457 -46.32 -10.57 -14.27
CA MET A 457 -47.36 -10.32 -13.26
C MET A 457 -48.53 -9.49 -13.78
N THR A 458 -48.30 -8.57 -14.72
CA THR A 458 -49.33 -7.66 -15.23
C THR A 458 -50.05 -8.16 -16.48
N LEU A 459 -49.35 -8.89 -17.34
CA LEU A 459 -49.89 -9.32 -18.64
C LEU A 459 -50.43 -10.75 -18.63
N ALA A 460 -49.95 -11.61 -17.73
CA ALA A 460 -50.41 -12.99 -17.65
C ALA A 460 -51.81 -13.08 -17.06
N ASP A 461 -52.69 -13.84 -17.73
CA ASP A 461 -53.95 -14.25 -17.12
C ASP A 461 -53.62 -15.08 -15.86
N SER A 462 -54.45 -14.99 -14.83
CA SER A 462 -54.22 -15.57 -13.49
C SER A 462 -53.83 -17.04 -13.48
N HIS A 463 -54.24 -17.79 -14.50
CA HIS A 463 -53.82 -19.17 -14.71
C HIS A 463 -52.32 -19.35 -15.03
N TRP A 464 -51.67 -18.39 -15.68
CA TRP A 464 -50.24 -18.45 -16.00
C TRP A 464 -49.35 -17.75 -14.96
N ALA A 465 -49.96 -16.93 -14.10
CA ALA A 465 -49.32 -16.29 -12.96
C ALA A 465 -49.35 -17.16 -11.69
N SER A 466 -50.00 -18.32 -11.70
CA SER A 466 -50.14 -19.21 -10.55
C SER A 466 -49.41 -20.52 -10.73
N THR A 467 -49.03 -21.15 -9.62
CA THR A 467 -48.37 -22.47 -9.65
C THR A 467 -49.28 -23.51 -10.32
N LEU A 468 -48.72 -24.48 -11.06
CA LEU A 468 -49.45 -25.59 -11.69
C LEU A 468 -50.49 -26.23 -10.74
N PHE A 469 -50.12 -26.40 -9.47
CA PHE A 469 -50.97 -27.00 -8.45
C PHE A 469 -52.15 -26.10 -8.03
N ALA A 470 -51.97 -24.77 -8.01
CA ALA A 470 -53.05 -23.81 -7.73
C ALA A 470 -54.11 -23.83 -8.83
N ASN A 471 -53.69 -23.95 -10.09
CA ASN A 471 -54.59 -24.10 -11.23
C ASN A 471 -55.41 -25.39 -11.16
N LEU A 472 -54.78 -26.48 -10.75
CA LEU A 472 -55.43 -27.78 -10.65
C LEU A 472 -56.52 -27.80 -9.57
N ILE A 473 -56.26 -27.16 -8.43
CA ILE A 473 -57.25 -26.99 -7.34
C ILE A 473 -58.37 -26.04 -7.78
N HIS A 474 -58.05 -24.96 -8.47
CA HIS A 474 -59.03 -23.99 -8.94
C HIS A 474 -60.00 -24.60 -9.96
N ALA A 475 -59.51 -25.35 -10.94
CA ALA A 475 -60.33 -26.04 -11.94
C ALA A 475 -61.27 -27.11 -11.35
N THR A 476 -61.01 -27.58 -10.12
CA THR A 476 -61.76 -28.67 -9.49
C THR A 476 -62.66 -28.25 -8.32
N SER A 477 -62.49 -27.05 -7.76
CA SER A 477 -63.15 -26.68 -6.49
C SER A 477 -64.16 -25.51 -6.54
N GLU A 478 -64.09 -24.58 -7.50
CA GLU A 478 -64.99 -23.42 -7.54
C GLU A 478 -65.34 -22.93 -8.97
N PRO A 479 -66.62 -22.92 -9.41
CA PRO A 479 -67.01 -22.45 -10.74
C PRO A 479 -67.01 -20.93 -10.96
N SER A 480 -66.74 -20.10 -9.95
CA SER A 480 -67.15 -18.67 -9.97
C SER A 480 -66.13 -17.61 -9.55
N LYS A 481 -64.86 -17.95 -9.27
CA LYS A 481 -63.82 -16.93 -8.99
C LYS A 481 -62.78 -16.86 -10.10
N VAL A 482 -62.49 -15.62 -10.53
CA VAL A 482 -61.76 -15.33 -11.78
C VAL A 482 -60.24 -15.54 -11.69
N ASN A 483 -59.63 -15.68 -10.50
CA ASN A 483 -58.16 -15.72 -10.38
C ASN A 483 -57.61 -16.79 -9.41
N PRO A 484 -57.00 -17.89 -9.89
CA PRO A 484 -56.10 -18.71 -9.07
C PRO A 484 -54.84 -17.90 -8.74
N GLY A 485 -54.59 -17.63 -7.46
CA GLY A 485 -53.38 -16.96 -6.99
C GLY A 485 -52.23 -17.94 -6.72
N TYR A 486 -51.24 -17.51 -5.94
CA TYR A 486 -50.18 -18.38 -5.40
C TYR A 486 -50.68 -19.10 -4.13
N ILE A 487 -50.28 -20.36 -3.94
CA ILE A 487 -50.61 -21.13 -2.73
C ILE A 487 -49.78 -20.58 -1.57
N THR A 488 -50.43 -19.82 -0.69
CA THR A 488 -49.80 -19.24 0.51
C THR A 488 -49.91 -20.14 1.74
N ARG A 489 -50.76 -21.19 1.70
CA ARG A 489 -50.93 -22.20 2.75
C ARG A 489 -51.09 -23.58 2.12
N SER A 490 -50.40 -24.58 2.64
CA SER A 490 -50.50 -25.97 2.17
C SER A 490 -51.94 -26.49 2.35
N PRO A 491 -52.64 -26.91 1.28
CA PRO A 491 -53.97 -27.50 1.42
C PRO A 491 -53.87 -28.87 2.06
N ASN A 492 -54.87 -29.23 2.87
CA ASN A 492 -54.86 -30.47 3.62
C ASN A 492 -55.32 -31.62 2.71
N LEU A 493 -54.36 -32.44 2.27
CA LEU A 493 -54.60 -33.59 1.40
C LEU A 493 -54.96 -34.79 2.27
N SER A 494 -56.19 -35.26 2.15
CA SER A 494 -56.65 -36.46 2.86
C SER A 494 -57.20 -37.48 1.86
N LEU A 495 -56.89 -38.76 2.07
CA LEU A 495 -57.47 -39.83 1.27
C LEU A 495 -58.76 -40.28 1.94
N VAL A 496 -59.90 -39.95 1.32
CA VAL A 496 -61.22 -40.32 1.84
C VAL A 496 -61.63 -41.65 1.21
N PRO A 497 -62.05 -42.65 2.00
CA PRO A 497 -62.53 -43.92 1.46
C PRO A 497 -63.89 -43.74 0.77
N ALA A 498 -63.96 -44.08 -0.51
CA ALA A 498 -65.18 -44.12 -1.30
C ALA A 498 -65.42 -45.56 -1.78
N GLY A 499 -66.03 -46.38 -0.93
CA GLY A 499 -66.20 -47.81 -1.17
C GLY A 499 -64.86 -48.55 -1.23
N LYS A 500 -64.62 -49.33 -2.30
CA LYS A 500 -63.36 -50.09 -2.50
C LYS A 500 -62.19 -49.24 -3.04
N LYS A 501 -62.39 -47.95 -3.33
CA LYS A 501 -61.34 -47.04 -3.86
C LYS A 501 -61.07 -45.91 -2.86
N ARG A 502 -59.83 -45.46 -2.77
CA ARG A 502 -59.47 -44.26 -2.00
C ARG A 502 -59.47 -43.07 -2.94
N MET A 503 -60.26 -42.05 -2.63
CA MET A 503 -60.32 -40.83 -3.42
C MET A 503 -59.53 -39.73 -2.72
N LEU A 504 -58.81 -38.94 -3.50
CA LEU A 504 -58.07 -37.79 -2.98
C LEU A 504 -59.07 -36.67 -2.65
N ALA A 505 -59.07 -36.20 -1.42
CA ALA A 505 -59.79 -35.02 -0.99
C ALA A 505 -58.82 -33.88 -0.71
N VAL A 506 -59.14 -32.70 -1.25
CA VAL A 506 -58.41 -31.45 -1.03
C VAL A 506 -59.29 -30.58 -0.13
N ASP A 507 -58.82 -30.23 1.06
CA ASP A 507 -59.56 -29.47 2.08
C ASP A 507 -60.98 -30.02 2.36
N GLY A 508 -61.07 -31.36 2.44
CA GLY A 508 -62.30 -32.07 2.78
C GLY A 508 -63.29 -32.25 1.62
N ARG A 509 -62.99 -31.78 0.40
CA ARG A 509 -63.80 -32.04 -0.80
C ARG A 509 -63.14 -33.09 -1.69
N VAL A 510 -63.92 -34.10 -2.08
CA VAL A 510 -63.46 -35.22 -2.91
C VAL A 510 -63.29 -34.75 -4.36
N VAL A 511 -62.12 -35.00 -4.95
CA VAL A 511 -61.85 -34.67 -6.35
C VAL A 511 -62.51 -35.72 -7.25
N THR A 512 -63.57 -35.34 -7.95
CA THR A 512 -64.23 -36.18 -8.96
C THR A 512 -63.94 -35.64 -10.36
N VAL A 513 -63.47 -36.50 -11.27
CA VAL A 513 -63.46 -36.19 -12.70
C VAL A 513 -64.92 -36.18 -13.15
N ALA A 514 -65.40 -35.06 -13.69
CA ALA A 514 -66.77 -34.95 -14.17
C ALA A 514 -66.99 -35.90 -15.36
N ASP A 515 -67.74 -36.97 -15.14
CA ASP A 515 -68.30 -37.81 -16.20
C ASP A 515 -69.62 -37.18 -16.66
N PRO A 516 -69.80 -36.79 -17.93
CA PRO A 516 -71.05 -36.20 -18.40
C PRO A 516 -72.14 -37.28 -18.40
N ALA A 517 -73.08 -37.19 -17.45
CA ALA A 517 -74.20 -38.12 -17.36
C ALA A 517 -75.12 -38.07 -18.60
N PRO A 518 -75.68 -39.22 -19.02
CA PRO A 518 -76.49 -39.36 -20.23
C PRO A 518 -77.91 -38.80 -20.05
N VAL A 519 -78.37 -38.04 -21.04
CA VAL A 519 -79.73 -37.51 -21.13
C VAL A 519 -80.72 -38.64 -21.47
N PRO A 520 -81.86 -38.79 -20.76
CA PRO A 520 -82.84 -39.84 -21.05
C PRO A 520 -83.65 -39.55 -22.33
N MET A 521 -83.73 -40.54 -23.22
CA MET A 521 -84.62 -40.55 -24.39
C MET A 521 -86.05 -40.98 -23.99
N GLN A 522 -87.05 -40.32 -24.58
CA GLN A 522 -88.42 -40.82 -24.77
C GLN A 522 -88.97 -40.33 -26.14
N PRO A 523 -90.00 -40.99 -26.72
CA PRO A 523 -89.83 -41.71 -28.00
C PRO A 523 -90.47 -41.07 -29.25
N MET A 524 -90.03 -41.62 -30.39
CA MET A 524 -90.53 -41.57 -31.78
C MET A 524 -91.89 -40.90 -32.07
N ARG A 525 -91.85 -39.91 -32.98
CA ARG A 525 -92.81 -39.74 -34.09
C ARG A 525 -92.03 -39.58 -35.41
N SER A 526 -92.51 -40.28 -36.44
CA SER A 526 -91.93 -40.35 -37.80
C SER A 526 -92.67 -39.36 -38.76
N PRO A 527 -92.34 -39.25 -40.07
CA PRO A 527 -91.48 -38.19 -40.60
C PRO A 527 -92.14 -37.40 -41.76
N GLU A 528 -91.75 -36.15 -42.02
CA GLU A 528 -91.97 -35.55 -43.35
C GLU A 528 -90.78 -34.70 -43.85
N HIS A 529 -90.67 -34.73 -45.18
CA HIS A 529 -89.63 -34.37 -46.16
C HIS A 529 -88.87 -33.02 -46.06
N TYR A 530 -87.62 -33.09 -46.56
CA TYR A 530 -86.58 -32.10 -46.95
C TYR A 530 -86.99 -31.04 -48.02
N PRO A 531 -86.10 -30.09 -48.48
CA PRO A 531 -84.81 -29.57 -47.97
C PRO A 531 -84.67 -28.01 -48.01
N GLY A 532 -83.67 -27.46 -47.31
CA GLY A 532 -83.17 -26.09 -47.53
C GLY A 532 -82.01 -25.72 -46.59
N GLU A 533 -80.85 -25.39 -47.15
CA GLU A 533 -79.56 -25.15 -46.47
C GLU A 533 -79.58 -24.05 -45.38
N ILE A 534 -78.70 -24.18 -44.36
CA ILE A 534 -77.62 -23.24 -43.98
C ILE A 534 -76.99 -23.63 -42.61
N LYS A 535 -75.64 -23.69 -42.58
CA LYS A 535 -74.67 -23.55 -41.46
C LYS A 535 -74.77 -24.47 -40.22
N GLY A 536 -73.68 -25.19 -39.94
CA GLY A 536 -73.39 -25.69 -38.58
C GLY A 536 -72.20 -26.64 -38.48
N HIS A 537 -71.19 -26.22 -37.70
CA HIS A 537 -70.39 -27.02 -36.76
C HIS A 537 -69.89 -28.42 -37.16
N THR A 538 -68.58 -28.53 -37.36
CA THR A 538 -67.82 -29.78 -37.34
C THR A 538 -67.71 -30.34 -35.91
N TYR A 539 -68.39 -31.45 -35.66
CA TYR A 539 -68.13 -32.35 -34.53
C TYR A 539 -67.01 -33.32 -34.92
N THR A 540 -65.96 -33.43 -34.11
CA THR A 540 -65.02 -34.57 -34.14
C THR A 540 -65.34 -35.51 -32.99
N GLY A 541 -65.80 -36.70 -33.35
CA GLY A 541 -66.19 -37.77 -32.42
C GLY A 541 -65.01 -38.38 -31.66
N ALA A 542 -65.29 -38.79 -30.43
CA ALA A 542 -64.38 -39.55 -29.57
C ALA A 542 -64.55 -41.06 -29.79
N TYR A 543 -63.43 -41.78 -29.88
CA TYR A 543 -63.36 -43.24 -29.89
C TYR A 543 -63.47 -43.80 -28.45
N PRO A 544 -64.25 -44.88 -28.19
CA PRO A 544 -64.23 -45.57 -26.91
C PRO A 544 -63.25 -46.76 -26.93
N MET A 545 -62.31 -46.80 -25.98
CA MET A 545 -61.50 -47.98 -25.66
C MET A 545 -62.07 -48.62 -24.39
N ALA A 546 -62.68 -49.79 -24.54
CA ALA A 546 -63.14 -50.63 -23.44
C ALA A 546 -61.99 -51.52 -22.95
N TYR A 547 -61.72 -51.51 -21.64
CA TYR A 547 -60.85 -52.50 -20.99
C TYR A 547 -61.68 -53.69 -20.53
N GLN A 548 -61.27 -54.88 -20.96
CA GLN A 548 -61.77 -56.16 -20.49
C GLN A 548 -60.55 -56.98 -20.07
N GLU A 549 -60.44 -57.34 -18.78
CA GLU A 549 -59.53 -58.40 -18.32
C GLU A 549 -60.17 -59.77 -18.54
N PRO A 550 -59.37 -60.82 -18.80
CA PRO A 550 -59.25 -61.85 -17.76
C PRO A 550 -57.87 -62.56 -17.66
N ASN A 551 -57.48 -62.83 -16.41
CA ASN A 551 -56.79 -64.00 -15.84
C ASN A 551 -55.68 -64.79 -16.59
N ALA A 552 -54.56 -64.91 -15.86
CA ALA A 552 -53.73 -66.10 -15.58
C ALA A 552 -52.89 -66.76 -16.69
N GLY A 553 -51.56 -66.81 -16.49
CA GLY A 553 -50.69 -67.80 -17.13
C GLY A 553 -49.19 -67.52 -17.16
N ARG A 554 -48.46 -68.08 -16.18
CA ARG A 554 -47.08 -68.61 -16.21
C ARG A 554 -45.84 -67.72 -16.46
N GLN A 555 -44.97 -67.72 -15.43
CA GLN A 555 -43.53 -68.05 -15.42
C GLN A 555 -42.68 -67.75 -16.67
N ALA A 556 -41.63 -66.93 -16.53
CA ALA A 556 -40.24 -67.40 -16.37
C ALA A 556 -39.23 -66.22 -16.42
N LEU A 557 -38.38 -66.17 -15.39
CA LEU A 557 -36.93 -65.94 -15.38
C LEU A 557 -36.30 -64.94 -16.37
N LEU A 558 -35.61 -63.93 -15.81
CA LEU A 558 -34.18 -63.61 -15.99
C LEU A 558 -33.89 -62.33 -15.16
N TYR A 559 -33.32 -62.42 -13.96
CA TYR A 559 -31.88 -62.45 -13.61
C TYR A 559 -31.10 -61.16 -13.93
N GLY A 560 -30.51 -60.58 -12.86
CA GLY A 560 -29.44 -59.58 -12.86
C GLY A 560 -29.92 -58.11 -12.79
N TYR A 561 -29.42 -57.23 -11.94
CA TYR A 561 -28.28 -57.29 -11.01
C TYR A 561 -28.37 -56.07 -10.07
N ASP A 562 -28.24 -56.30 -8.76
CA ASP A 562 -27.75 -55.48 -7.62
C ASP A 562 -28.07 -53.96 -7.53
N GLN A 563 -28.73 -53.50 -6.46
CA GLN A 563 -28.19 -53.15 -5.12
C GLN A 563 -27.07 -52.06 -5.18
N GLY A 564 -27.09 -50.99 -4.39
CA GLY A 564 -27.94 -50.69 -3.26
C GLY A 564 -27.65 -49.32 -2.63
N PHE A 565 -28.47 -49.00 -1.63
CA PHE A 565 -28.19 -48.03 -0.57
C PHE A 565 -27.10 -48.56 0.38
N SER A 566 -26.27 -47.67 0.92
CA SER A 566 -25.90 -47.58 2.35
C SER A 566 -24.97 -46.37 2.52
N ASN A 567 -25.39 -45.35 3.28
CA ASN A 567 -25.13 -45.15 4.72
C ASN A 567 -23.67 -44.91 5.10
N GLU A 568 -23.47 -43.68 5.61
CA GLU A 568 -22.65 -43.28 6.77
C GLU A 568 -21.16 -43.67 6.83
N ARG A 569 -20.30 -42.65 6.71
CA ARG A 569 -19.43 -42.18 7.80
C ARG A 569 -18.94 -40.76 7.57
#